data_AF-A0A9R0W202-F1
#
_entry.id   AF-A0A9R0W202-F1
#
_cell.length_a   1.000
_cell.length_b   1.000
_cell.length_c   1.000
_cell.angle_alpha   90.00
_cell.angle_beta   90.00
_cell.angle_gamma   90.00
#
_symmetry.space_group_name_H-M   'P 1'
#
loop_
_entity.id
_entity.type
_entity.pdbx_description
1 polymer ?
#
loop_
_entity_poly.entity_id
_entity_poly.type
_entity_poly.pdbx_seq_one_letter_code
_entity_poly.pdbx_strand_id
1 'polypeptide(L)'
;MLWVHCVVLYIISGVACFLLYMEYKHIARLRLLHLVRTTTNRSHFTVLVRGIPKSTHESFNNAVESFFTTYHAPSYLSHQVVYKVGKLQKIVTGAKKVYRKFKHFKGTTVDQTCRSVTYRCCLCGVSSNSFQLLPTEEQEREKPCVKNSNLNLPAEECSAAFVFFKTRYAALIVSKILQTSNPMKWVTSLAPEPKDMYWSNLWLPYKQLWIRRIATLLGSIVFMFIFLVPVTFIQGLTQLEQLQQRLPFLKGLLKGKIMTQLVTGYLPSVILQIFLYTVPPTMMLFATLEGPISHSERKKSACCKVLYFSIWNVFFVNVLSGSAINQLNALSRPKDIPMELARAIPLQATFFTTYVLTSGWASLSSEVMQLFGLIWNFVRKYILRMKEDSDFILSFPYHTELPKVLLFGLLGFTCSVLAPLILPFLLLYFFLAYIVYRNQFINVYCTRYDTGGLYWPIAYNATIFSLVLTQIICLGVFGLKESPVAAGFTVPLIIITLLFNQYCRMRLLPLFGTFPAQHCNLG
;
A
#
# COMPACT_ATOMS: atom_id res chain seq x y z
N MET A 1 -24.18 -19.02 -31.88
CA MET A 1 -24.02 -19.19 -30.40
C MET A 1 -23.47 -17.94 -29.67
N LEU A 2 -23.40 -16.75 -30.29
CA LEU A 2 -22.91 -15.53 -29.59
C LEU A 2 -23.86 -14.99 -28.53
N TRP A 3 -25.16 -15.24 -28.72
CA TRP A 3 -26.19 -14.90 -27.75
C TRP A 3 -25.99 -15.58 -26.40
N VAL A 4 -25.44 -16.81 -26.37
CA VAL A 4 -25.11 -17.54 -25.14
C VAL A 4 -24.03 -16.79 -24.35
N HIS A 5 -22.96 -16.33 -25.02
CA HIS A 5 -21.91 -15.53 -24.36
C HIS A 5 -22.45 -14.21 -23.82
N CYS A 6 -23.40 -13.58 -24.51
CA CYS A 6 -24.06 -12.37 -24.03
C CYS A 6 -24.90 -12.68 -22.77
N VAL A 7 -25.74 -13.72 -22.80
CA VAL A 7 -26.53 -14.14 -21.63
C VAL A 7 -25.62 -14.49 -20.44
N VAL A 8 -24.54 -15.23 -20.67
CA VAL A 8 -23.55 -15.56 -19.63
C VAL A 8 -22.91 -14.29 -19.05
N LEU A 9 -22.56 -13.30 -19.87
CA LEU A 9 -22.01 -12.03 -19.40
C LEU A 9 -23.01 -11.27 -18.50
N TYR A 10 -24.29 -11.30 -18.84
CA TYR A 10 -25.36 -10.74 -18.02
C TYR A 10 -25.49 -11.47 -16.68
N ILE A 11 -25.47 -12.81 -16.69
CA ILE A 11 -25.53 -13.62 -15.47
C ILE A 11 -24.33 -13.33 -14.57
N ILE A 12 -23.10 -13.37 -15.12
CA ILE A 12 -21.87 -13.09 -14.36
C ILE A 12 -21.92 -11.69 -13.75
N SER A 13 -22.30 -10.68 -14.55
CA SER A 13 -22.38 -9.29 -14.08
C SER A 13 -23.45 -9.11 -13.00
N GLY A 14 -24.64 -9.70 -13.20
CA GLY A 14 -25.75 -9.63 -12.25
C GLY A 14 -25.42 -10.30 -10.91
N VAL A 15 -24.88 -11.52 -10.95
CA VAL A 15 -24.47 -12.26 -9.75
C VAL A 15 -23.33 -11.53 -9.04
N ALA A 16 -22.32 -11.04 -9.76
CA ALA A 16 -21.22 -10.29 -9.16
C ALA A 16 -21.70 -8.99 -8.49
N CYS A 17 -22.57 -8.22 -9.13
CA CYS A 17 -23.17 -7.02 -8.54
C CYS A 17 -24.01 -7.36 -7.29
N PHE A 18 -24.82 -8.42 -7.34
CA PHE A 18 -25.63 -8.86 -6.20
C PHE A 18 -24.76 -9.27 -5.01
N LEU A 19 -23.75 -10.12 -5.23
CA LEU A 19 -22.82 -10.56 -4.18
C LEU A 19 -22.03 -9.37 -3.62
N LEU A 20 -21.51 -8.50 -4.49
CA LEU A 20 -20.80 -7.28 -4.06
C LEU A 20 -21.68 -6.39 -3.20
N TYR A 21 -22.96 -6.23 -3.55
CA TYR A 21 -23.89 -5.42 -2.75
C TYR A 21 -24.13 -6.04 -1.36
N MET A 22 -24.35 -7.36 -1.30
CA MET A 22 -24.55 -8.08 -0.04
C MET A 22 -23.33 -7.98 0.87
N GLU A 23 -22.13 -8.22 0.32
CA GLU A 23 -20.87 -8.13 1.06
C GLU A 23 -20.56 -6.69 1.52
N TYR A 24 -20.81 -5.70 0.66
CA TYR A 24 -20.62 -4.29 1.05
C TYR A 24 -21.54 -3.93 2.21
N LYS A 25 -22.82 -4.31 2.15
CA LYS A 25 -23.76 -4.10 3.26
C LYS A 25 -23.31 -4.83 4.53
N HIS A 26 -22.84 -6.06 4.40
CA HIS A 26 -22.35 -6.87 5.52
C HIS A 26 -21.13 -6.22 6.21
N ILE A 27 -20.13 -5.81 5.43
CA ILE A 27 -18.90 -5.19 5.94
C ILE A 27 -19.17 -3.80 6.51
N ALA A 28 -20.08 -3.03 5.90
CA ALA A 28 -20.53 -1.77 6.47
C ALA A 28 -21.15 -1.97 7.86
N ARG A 29 -21.98 -3.01 8.03
CA ARG A 29 -22.56 -3.38 9.34
C ARG A 29 -21.49 -3.80 10.35
N LEU A 30 -20.55 -4.66 9.95
CA LEU A 30 -19.44 -5.09 10.81
C LEU A 30 -18.59 -3.90 11.27
N ARG A 31 -18.29 -2.97 10.36
CA ARG A 31 -17.60 -1.72 10.69
C ARG A 31 -18.37 -0.91 11.73
N LEU A 32 -19.68 -0.69 11.53
CA LEU A 32 -20.49 0.06 12.49
C LEU A 32 -20.49 -0.60 13.88
N LEU A 33 -20.66 -1.92 13.94
CA LEU A 33 -20.59 -2.68 15.19
C LEU A 33 -19.21 -2.55 15.86
N HIS A 34 -18.15 -2.62 15.08
CA HIS A 34 -16.78 -2.44 15.57
C HIS A 34 -16.58 -1.06 16.19
N LEU A 35 -17.01 -0.01 15.50
CA LEU A 35 -16.88 1.37 15.97
C LEU A 35 -17.70 1.65 17.24
N VAL A 36 -18.87 1.01 17.37
CA VAL A 36 -19.68 1.08 18.60
C VAL A 36 -19.00 0.33 19.74
N ARG A 37 -18.26 -0.75 19.48
CA ARG A 37 -17.54 -1.50 20.53
C ARG A 37 -16.25 -0.80 20.97
N THR A 38 -15.57 -0.08 20.09
CA THR A 38 -14.32 0.64 20.39
C THR A 38 -14.55 2.00 21.06
N THR A 39 -15.52 2.10 21.97
CA THR A 39 -15.91 3.36 22.64
C THR A 39 -14.78 4.01 23.43
N THR A 40 -13.83 3.24 23.95
CA THR A 40 -12.77 3.71 24.85
C THR A 40 -11.57 4.33 24.11
N ASN A 41 -11.55 4.33 22.78
CA ASN A 41 -10.45 4.86 22.01
C ASN A 41 -10.36 6.40 22.11
N ARG A 42 -9.24 6.89 22.66
CA ARG A 42 -8.96 8.33 22.88
C ARG A 42 -8.97 9.16 21.58
N SER A 43 -8.71 8.52 20.44
CA SER A 43 -8.77 9.15 19.11
C SER A 43 -10.15 9.71 18.77
N HIS A 44 -11.24 9.13 19.29
CA HIS A 44 -12.60 9.60 19.02
C HIS A 44 -12.95 10.94 19.69
N PHE A 45 -12.17 11.37 20.68
CA PHE A 45 -12.32 12.65 21.38
C PHE A 45 -11.35 13.72 20.88
N THR A 46 -10.46 13.35 19.97
CA THR A 46 -9.32 14.17 19.55
C THR A 46 -9.46 14.57 18.09
N VAL A 47 -9.30 15.86 17.82
CA VAL A 47 -9.26 16.42 16.46
C VAL A 47 -7.86 16.92 16.18
N LEU A 48 -7.28 16.50 15.06
CA LEU A 48 -6.06 17.09 14.52
C LEU A 48 -6.41 18.31 13.68
N VAL A 49 -5.90 19.46 14.09
CA VAL A 49 -6.02 20.76 13.42
C VAL A 49 -4.72 21.05 12.69
N ARG A 50 -4.79 21.45 11.42
CA ARG A 50 -3.65 21.83 10.57
C ARG A 50 -3.90 23.15 9.84
N GLY A 51 -2.83 23.84 9.47
CA GLY A 51 -2.94 25.12 8.76
C GLY A 51 -3.38 26.26 9.68
N ILE A 52 -2.93 26.24 10.94
CA ILE A 52 -3.15 27.34 11.88
C ILE A 52 -2.43 28.58 11.32
N PRO A 53 -3.11 29.74 11.18
CA PRO A 53 -2.50 30.95 10.68
C PRO A 53 -1.45 31.45 11.67
N LYS A 54 -0.28 31.85 11.15
CA LYS A 54 0.76 32.51 11.94
C LYS A 54 0.38 33.98 12.10
N SER A 55 -0.04 34.40 13.29
CA SER A 55 -0.13 35.81 13.64
C SER A 55 1.26 36.33 14.04
N THR A 56 1.54 37.60 13.76
CA THR A 56 2.83 38.24 14.05
C THR A 56 3.09 38.46 15.54
N HIS A 57 2.04 38.43 16.37
CA HIS A 57 2.09 38.79 17.79
C HIS A 57 1.65 37.68 18.76
N GLU A 58 1.08 36.56 18.30
CA GLU A 58 0.58 35.50 19.20
C GLU A 58 1.25 34.14 18.92
N SER A 59 1.45 33.35 19.98
CA SER A 59 1.88 31.96 19.87
C SER A 59 0.76 31.10 19.29
N PHE A 60 1.11 29.97 18.66
CA PHE A 60 0.10 29.06 18.13
C PHE A 60 -0.80 28.48 19.24
N ASN A 61 -0.27 28.35 20.46
CA ASN A 61 -1.02 27.92 21.64
C ASN A 61 -2.18 28.89 21.95
N ASN A 62 -1.88 30.19 22.07
CA ASN A 62 -2.89 31.20 22.39
C ASN A 62 -3.92 31.33 21.25
N ALA A 63 -3.48 31.23 19.99
CA ALA A 63 -4.38 31.27 18.84
C ALA A 63 -5.38 30.11 18.84
N VAL A 64 -4.93 28.88 19.15
CA VAL A 64 -5.81 27.70 19.24
C VAL A 64 -6.76 27.82 20.43
N GLU A 65 -6.26 28.23 21.59
CA GLU A 65 -7.08 28.44 22.78
C GLU A 65 -8.17 29.47 22.52
N SER A 66 -7.81 30.67 22.05
CA SER A 66 -8.76 31.74 21.72
C SER A 66 -9.82 31.29 20.71
N PHE A 67 -9.42 30.59 19.64
CA PHE A 67 -10.35 30.11 18.62
C PHE A 67 -11.37 29.11 19.19
N PHE A 68 -10.91 28.05 19.87
CA PHE A 68 -11.81 26.99 20.34
C PHE A 68 -12.61 27.37 21.58
N THR A 69 -12.10 28.27 22.43
CA THR A 69 -12.88 28.85 23.53
C THR A 69 -13.97 29.79 23.02
N THR A 70 -13.73 30.54 21.95
CA THR A 70 -14.74 31.44 21.36
C THR A 70 -15.84 30.68 20.64
N TYR A 71 -15.50 29.72 19.77
CA TYR A 71 -16.47 29.06 18.89
C TYR A 71 -16.99 27.72 19.41
N HIS A 72 -16.26 27.03 20.30
CA HIS A 72 -16.58 25.68 20.79
C HIS A 72 -16.50 25.55 22.32
N ALA A 73 -16.67 26.66 23.05
CA ALA A 73 -16.56 26.77 24.51
C ALA A 73 -17.14 25.59 25.32
N PRO A 74 -18.40 25.15 25.10
CA PRO A 74 -19.01 24.14 25.98
C PRO A 74 -18.33 22.77 25.86
N SER A 75 -17.82 22.44 24.67
CA SER A 75 -17.29 21.11 24.34
C SER A 75 -15.77 21.04 24.38
N TYR A 76 -15.08 22.18 24.30
CA TYR A 76 -13.63 22.27 24.38
C TYR A 76 -13.13 21.78 25.75
N LEU A 77 -12.06 20.97 25.75
CA LEU A 77 -11.41 20.47 26.96
C LEU A 77 -9.99 21.02 27.09
N SER A 78 -9.14 20.74 26.12
CA SER A 78 -7.74 21.16 26.11
C SER A 78 -7.14 21.02 24.72
N HIS A 79 -5.90 21.47 24.54
CA HIS A 79 -5.18 21.30 23.29
C HIS A 79 -3.69 21.04 23.53
N GLN A 80 -3.02 20.49 22.51
CA GLN A 80 -1.60 20.24 22.50
C GLN A 80 -1.01 20.64 21.14
N VAL A 81 -0.18 21.68 21.13
CA VAL A 81 0.52 22.14 19.92
C VAL A 81 1.60 21.14 19.51
N VAL A 82 1.76 20.93 18.20
CA VAL A 82 2.82 20.07 17.66
C VAL A 82 4.09 20.89 17.49
N TYR A 83 5.18 20.40 18.06
CA TYR A 83 6.50 21.02 17.92
C TYR A 83 7.33 20.33 16.84
N LYS A 84 8.20 21.08 16.17
CA LYS A 84 9.13 20.53 15.19
C LYS A 84 10.21 19.69 15.89
N VAL A 85 9.97 18.39 15.96
CA VAL A 85 10.81 17.43 16.71
C VAL A 85 12.14 17.10 15.99
N GLY A 86 12.60 17.88 15.00
CA GLY A 86 13.68 17.46 14.09
C GLY A 86 14.99 17.01 14.77
N LYS A 87 15.51 17.79 15.73
CA LYS A 87 16.70 17.41 16.51
C LYS A 87 16.35 16.45 17.66
N LEU A 88 15.26 16.72 18.37
CA LEU A 88 14.84 15.94 19.54
C LEU A 88 14.47 14.48 19.17
N GLN A 89 13.82 14.26 18.04
CA GLN A 89 13.45 12.93 17.55
C GLN A 89 14.69 12.16 17.12
N LYS A 90 15.67 12.81 16.48
CA LYS A 90 16.96 12.19 16.16
C LYS A 90 17.68 11.77 17.44
N ILE A 91 17.69 12.60 18.48
CA ILE A 91 18.27 12.29 19.79
C ILE A 91 17.52 11.13 20.46
N VAL A 92 16.19 11.19 20.56
CA VAL A 92 15.38 10.11 21.15
C VAL A 92 15.51 8.80 20.38
N THR A 93 15.56 8.86 19.05
CA THR A 93 15.74 7.67 18.21
C THR A 93 17.16 7.12 18.34
N GLY A 94 18.16 8.01 18.43
CA GLY A 94 19.55 7.67 18.74
C GLY A 94 19.68 7.00 20.10
N ALA A 95 19.12 7.61 21.15
CA ALA A 95 19.06 7.08 22.51
C ALA A 95 18.31 5.74 22.56
N LYS A 96 17.19 5.58 21.84
CA LYS A 96 16.51 4.27 21.72
C LYS A 96 17.38 3.23 21.02
N LYS A 97 18.15 3.60 19.99
CA LYS A 97 19.10 2.69 19.33
C LYS A 97 20.25 2.30 20.25
N VAL A 98 20.82 3.26 20.98
CA VAL A 98 21.89 3.05 21.96
C VAL A 98 21.38 2.19 23.12
N TYR A 99 20.21 2.49 23.67
CA TYR A 99 19.55 1.68 24.70
C TYR A 99 19.29 0.25 24.22
N ARG A 100 18.83 0.05 22.98
CA ARG A 100 18.69 -1.29 22.40
C ARG A 100 20.03 -2.01 22.30
N LYS A 101 21.08 -1.33 21.80
CA LYS A 101 22.44 -1.89 21.78
C LYS A 101 22.93 -2.23 23.20
N PHE A 102 22.68 -1.37 24.18
CA PHE A 102 23.10 -1.55 25.57
C PHE A 102 22.35 -2.69 26.27
N LYS A 103 21.02 -2.75 26.12
CA LYS A 103 20.19 -3.87 26.58
C LYS A 103 20.65 -5.18 25.94
N HIS A 104 21.01 -5.14 24.66
CA HIS A 104 21.56 -6.28 23.94
C HIS A 104 22.91 -6.73 24.51
N PHE A 105 23.85 -5.81 24.75
CA PHE A 105 25.14 -6.12 25.40
C PHE A 105 24.97 -6.71 26.80
N LYS A 106 24.10 -6.12 27.64
CA LYS A 106 23.82 -6.62 29.00
C LYS A 106 23.13 -7.98 29.00
N GLY A 107 22.32 -8.27 27.98
CA GLY A 107 21.67 -9.58 27.81
C GLY A 107 22.61 -10.68 27.31
N THR A 108 23.67 -10.34 26.57
CA THR A 108 24.71 -11.28 26.12
C THR A 108 25.77 -11.59 27.17
N THR A 109 25.98 -10.73 28.17
CA THR A 109 26.99 -10.95 29.23
C THR A 109 26.48 -11.78 30.41
N VAL A 110 25.17 -12.01 30.52
CA VAL A 110 24.56 -12.70 31.68
C VAL A 110 24.31 -14.19 31.42
N ASP A 111 24.40 -14.68 30.17
CA ASP A 111 24.41 -16.12 29.91
C ASP A 111 25.84 -16.66 29.92
N GLN A 112 26.12 -17.38 31.01
CA GLN A 112 27.08 -18.48 31.15
C GLN A 112 28.56 -18.17 30.83
N THR A 113 29.31 -18.07 31.93
CA THR A 113 30.78 -18.05 32.05
C THR A 113 31.46 -16.77 31.60
N CYS A 114 32.16 -16.12 32.54
CA CYS A 114 33.04 -14.98 32.32
C CYS A 114 34.18 -15.31 31.33
N ARG A 115 33.89 -15.32 30.03
CA ARG A 115 34.90 -15.32 28.96
C ARG A 115 34.57 -14.23 27.94
N SER A 116 35.60 -13.48 27.57
CA SER A 116 35.50 -12.41 26.58
C SER A 116 35.04 -12.98 25.23
N VAL A 117 33.90 -12.49 24.73
CA VAL A 117 33.43 -12.84 23.39
C VAL A 117 34.13 -11.92 22.39
N THR A 118 35.04 -12.51 21.61
CA THR A 118 35.68 -11.85 20.46
C THR A 118 34.73 -11.87 19.27
N TYR A 119 34.35 -10.68 18.78
CA TYR A 119 33.63 -10.56 17.51
C TYR A 119 34.65 -10.43 16.37
N ARG A 120 34.64 -11.39 15.46
CA ARG A 120 35.48 -11.38 14.25
C ARG A 120 34.65 -10.82 13.09
N CYS A 121 35.01 -9.65 12.58
CA CYS A 121 34.35 -9.09 11.40
C CYS A 121 34.73 -9.89 10.15
N CYS A 122 33.76 -10.54 9.51
CA CYS A 122 34.00 -11.44 8.37
C CYS A 122 34.54 -10.73 7.12
N LEU A 123 34.42 -9.40 7.03
CA LEU A 123 34.91 -8.58 5.92
C LEU A 123 36.30 -7.95 6.14
N CYS A 124 36.76 -7.83 7.39
CA CYS A 124 38.00 -7.11 7.70
C CYS A 124 38.98 -7.87 8.59
N GLY A 125 38.64 -9.07 9.09
CA GLY A 125 39.57 -9.94 9.83
C GLY A 125 39.97 -9.46 11.23
N VAL A 126 39.68 -8.20 11.60
CA VAL A 126 40.02 -7.62 12.90
C VAL A 126 39.12 -8.20 14.00
N SER A 127 39.77 -8.64 15.09
CA SER A 127 39.16 -9.15 16.32
C SER A 127 39.18 -8.05 17.38
N SER A 128 38.02 -7.66 17.89
CA SER A 128 37.93 -6.71 19.00
C SER A 128 37.34 -7.40 20.24
N ASN A 129 38.05 -7.28 21.37
CA ASN A 129 37.59 -7.77 22.67
C ASN A 129 36.45 -6.89 23.18
N SER A 130 35.40 -7.52 23.70
CA SER A 130 34.16 -6.86 24.17
C SER A 130 34.36 -5.80 25.27
N PHE A 131 35.53 -5.77 25.93
CA PHE A 131 35.84 -4.79 26.99
C PHE A 131 36.50 -3.50 26.51
N GLN A 132 36.93 -3.42 25.25
CA GLN A 132 37.69 -2.27 24.73
C GLN A 132 36.90 -1.43 23.71
N LEU A 133 35.58 -1.54 23.73
CA LEU A 133 34.68 -0.79 22.83
C LEU A 133 33.75 0.18 23.58
N LEU A 134 34.19 0.62 24.76
CA LEU A 134 33.86 1.94 25.28
C LEU A 134 35.16 2.74 25.23
N PRO A 135 35.29 3.76 24.37
CA PRO A 135 36.24 4.80 24.65
C PRO A 135 35.79 5.44 25.96
N THR A 136 36.62 5.31 27.00
CA THR A 136 36.55 6.08 28.24
C THR A 136 36.53 7.60 27.99
N GLU A 137 36.79 8.05 26.75
CA GLU A 137 36.68 9.45 26.33
C GLU A 137 35.26 10.03 26.31
N GLU A 138 34.18 9.24 26.37
CA GLU A 138 32.83 9.80 26.51
C GLU A 138 32.44 10.11 27.96
N GLN A 139 33.19 9.62 28.95
CA GLN A 139 32.92 9.91 30.37
C GLN A 139 33.46 11.28 30.80
N GLU A 140 34.47 11.84 30.12
CA GLU A 140 34.92 13.23 30.32
C GLU A 140 34.14 14.26 29.49
N ARG A 141 33.27 13.81 28.56
CA ARG A 141 32.28 14.67 27.89
C ARG A 141 30.90 14.62 28.53
N GLU A 142 30.75 13.97 29.68
CA GLU A 142 29.67 14.28 30.63
C GLU A 142 30.01 15.58 31.37
N LYS A 143 29.93 16.72 30.67
CA LYS A 143 29.44 17.91 31.38
C LYS A 143 28.05 17.53 31.91
N PRO A 144 27.72 17.78 33.18
CA PRO A 144 26.43 17.44 33.74
C PRO A 144 25.36 18.30 33.08
N CYS A 145 24.83 17.86 31.94
CA CYS A 145 23.70 18.48 31.25
C CYS A 145 22.36 18.09 31.91
N VAL A 146 22.41 17.62 33.16
CA VAL A 146 21.28 17.28 34.03
C VAL A 146 21.34 18.11 35.32
N LYS A 147 21.77 19.37 35.21
CA LYS A 147 21.49 20.40 36.22
C LYS A 147 20.80 21.57 35.55
N ASN A 148 19.49 21.67 35.77
CA ASN A 148 18.67 22.89 35.65
C ASN A 148 18.85 23.75 34.38
N SER A 149 18.78 23.14 33.21
CA SER A 149 18.57 23.90 31.98
C SER A 149 17.10 23.82 31.62
N ASN A 150 16.34 24.87 31.94
CA ASN A 150 15.09 25.18 31.23
C ASN A 150 15.37 25.02 29.75
N LEU A 151 14.86 23.95 29.14
CA LEU A 151 15.01 23.62 27.73
C LEU A 151 14.11 24.55 26.90
N ASN A 152 14.34 25.86 27.02
CA ASN A 152 13.87 26.89 26.10
C ASN A 152 14.73 26.84 24.84
N LEU A 153 14.86 25.66 24.22
CA LEU A 153 15.08 25.64 22.78
C LEU A 153 13.82 26.25 22.19
N PRO A 154 13.89 27.28 21.31
CA PRO A 154 12.73 27.73 20.57
C PRO A 154 12.32 26.57 19.66
N ALA A 155 11.53 25.65 20.20
CA ALA A 155 10.96 24.55 19.48
C ALA A 155 10.04 25.19 18.47
N GLU A 156 10.47 25.23 17.20
CA GLU A 156 9.73 25.85 16.12
C GLU A 156 8.32 25.23 16.10
N GLU A 157 7.34 26.02 16.54
CA GLU A 157 5.96 25.60 16.65
C GLU A 157 5.45 25.29 15.24
N CYS A 158 4.86 24.11 15.07
CA CYS A 158 4.25 23.76 13.80
C CYS A 158 2.84 24.36 13.74
N SER A 159 2.36 24.62 12.52
CA SER A 159 0.97 25.03 12.26
C SER A 159 -0.03 23.87 12.41
N ALA A 160 0.17 23.02 13.43
CA ALA A 160 -0.65 21.86 13.74
C ALA A 160 -0.82 21.70 15.27
N ALA A 161 -2.02 21.29 15.69
CA ALA A 161 -2.35 21.03 17.09
C ALA A 161 -3.38 19.90 17.23
N PHE A 162 -3.32 19.18 18.34
CA PHE A 162 -4.38 18.27 18.77
C PHE A 162 -5.33 19.01 19.69
N VAL A 163 -6.62 18.91 19.44
CA VAL A 163 -7.66 19.51 20.26
C VAL A 163 -8.51 18.41 20.83
N PHE A 164 -8.68 18.42 22.15
CA PHE A 164 -9.45 17.44 22.90
C PHE A 164 -10.82 18.02 23.24
N PHE A 165 -11.86 17.20 23.06
CA PHE A 165 -13.24 17.56 23.35
C PHE A 165 -13.80 16.66 24.45
N LYS A 166 -14.75 17.20 25.21
CA LYS A 166 -15.47 16.46 26.26
C LYS A 166 -16.32 15.32 25.70
N THR A 167 -16.91 15.52 24.51
CA THR A 167 -17.80 14.54 23.87
C THR A 167 -17.28 14.12 22.50
N ARG A 168 -17.52 12.86 22.12
CA ARG A 168 -17.19 12.33 20.78
C ARG A 168 -17.97 13.05 19.68
N TYR A 169 -19.24 13.37 19.98
CA TYR A 169 -20.10 14.08 19.07
C TYR A 169 -19.53 15.46 18.69
N ALA A 170 -19.02 16.22 19.66
CA ALA A 170 -18.36 17.50 19.40
C ALA A 170 -17.09 17.34 18.55
N ALA A 171 -16.22 16.39 18.89
CA ALA A 171 -15.01 16.11 18.11
C ALA A 171 -15.35 15.75 16.65
N LEU A 172 -16.39 14.94 16.44
CA LEU A 172 -16.86 14.54 15.13
C LEU A 172 -17.39 15.74 14.34
N ILE A 173 -18.24 16.56 14.94
CA ILE A 173 -18.78 17.77 14.30
C ILE A 173 -17.64 18.70 13.88
N VAL A 174 -16.73 19.01 14.80
CA VAL A 174 -15.59 19.89 14.53
C VAL A 174 -14.72 19.35 13.39
N SER A 175 -14.54 18.03 13.31
CA SER A 175 -13.77 17.38 12.23
C SER A 175 -14.43 17.44 10.85
N LYS A 176 -15.72 17.77 10.77
CA LYS A 176 -16.51 17.79 9.53
C LYS A 176 -16.92 19.19 9.09
N ILE A 177 -17.13 20.10 10.04
CA ILE A 177 -17.50 21.48 9.75
C ILE A 177 -16.27 22.27 9.29
N LEU A 178 -16.47 23.07 8.24
CA LEU A 178 -15.50 24.08 7.79
C LEU A 178 -15.39 25.19 8.85
N GLN A 179 -14.20 25.35 9.43
CA GLN A 179 -13.99 26.28 10.55
C GLN A 179 -13.87 27.75 10.12
N THR A 180 -13.37 28.03 8.91
CA THR A 180 -13.21 29.40 8.39
C THR A 180 -13.53 29.47 6.91
N SER A 181 -13.86 30.66 6.40
CA SER A 181 -14.18 30.87 4.98
C SER A 181 -13.05 30.44 4.02
N ASN A 182 -11.81 30.35 4.50
CA ASN A 182 -10.70 29.83 3.72
C ASN A 182 -10.47 28.33 4.03
N PRO A 183 -10.70 27.41 3.06
CA PRO A 183 -10.62 25.97 3.28
C PRO A 183 -9.19 25.44 3.52
N MET A 184 -8.17 26.27 3.34
CA MET A 184 -6.77 25.93 3.60
C MET A 184 -6.28 26.34 4.99
N LYS A 185 -7.11 27.05 5.77
CA LYS A 185 -6.82 27.47 7.15
C LYS A 185 -7.70 26.68 8.12
N TRP A 186 -7.18 26.39 9.32
CA TRP A 186 -7.91 25.67 10.38
C TRP A 186 -8.55 24.36 9.89
N VAL A 187 -7.79 23.59 9.11
CA VAL A 187 -8.27 22.32 8.58
C VAL A 187 -8.31 21.29 9.70
N THR A 188 -9.52 20.87 10.03
CA THR A 188 -9.79 19.88 11.06
C THR A 188 -9.97 18.49 10.45
N SER A 189 -9.44 17.47 11.13
CA SER A 189 -9.61 16.07 10.77
C SER A 189 -9.60 15.23 12.03
N LEU A 190 -10.32 14.10 12.06
CA LEU A 190 -10.28 13.22 13.22
C LEU A 190 -8.85 12.71 13.43
N ALA A 191 -8.35 12.75 14.66
CA ALA A 191 -7.00 12.29 14.94
C ALA A 191 -6.91 10.76 14.80
N PRO A 192 -5.91 10.23 14.07
CA PRO A 192 -5.62 8.80 14.07
C PRO A 192 -5.22 8.29 15.46
N GLU A 193 -5.23 6.98 15.65
CA GLU A 193 -4.69 6.39 16.88
C GLU A 193 -3.21 6.77 17.08
N PRO A 194 -2.73 6.97 18.32
CA PRO A 194 -1.35 7.37 18.57
C PRO A 194 -0.30 6.43 17.97
N LYS A 195 -0.62 5.13 17.86
CA LYS A 195 0.25 4.11 17.24
C LYS A 195 0.23 4.17 15.70
N ASP A 196 -0.86 4.64 15.12
CA ASP A 196 -1.02 4.81 13.68
C ASP A 196 -0.44 6.14 13.18
N MET A 197 -0.19 7.09 14.08
CA MET A 197 0.22 8.44 13.70
C MET A 197 1.66 8.51 13.18
N TYR A 198 1.84 9.16 12.04
CA TYR A 198 3.14 9.38 11.42
C TYR A 198 3.68 10.78 11.70
N TRP A 199 4.33 10.91 12.85
CA TRP A 199 4.83 12.18 13.40
C TRP A 199 5.70 13.00 12.44
N SER A 200 6.50 12.35 11.60
CA SER A 200 7.43 13.02 10.69
C SER A 200 6.75 13.83 9.57
N ASN A 201 5.45 13.62 9.31
CA ASN A 201 4.72 14.41 8.31
C ASN A 201 3.86 15.53 8.91
N LEU A 202 3.71 15.59 10.24
CA LEU A 202 2.85 16.59 10.90
C LEU A 202 3.42 18.01 10.83
N TRP A 203 4.74 18.16 10.69
CA TRP A 203 5.39 19.47 10.55
C TRP A 203 5.24 20.10 9.17
N LEU A 204 4.69 19.36 8.19
CA LEU A 204 4.63 19.84 6.81
C LEU A 204 3.57 20.96 6.68
N PRO A 205 3.90 22.08 6.03
CA PRO A 205 2.94 23.16 5.83
C PRO A 205 1.80 22.68 4.91
N TYR A 206 0.56 22.94 5.33
CA TYR A 206 -0.63 22.40 4.67
C TYR A 206 -0.72 22.79 3.19
N LYS A 207 -0.32 24.02 2.84
CA LYS A 207 -0.27 24.53 1.46
C LYS A 207 0.65 23.74 0.53
N GLN A 208 1.66 23.02 1.03
CA GLN A 208 2.54 22.21 0.18
C GLN A 208 1.98 20.80 -0.08
N LEU A 209 0.99 20.34 0.68
CA LEU A 209 0.49 18.97 0.59
C LEU A 209 -0.17 18.68 -0.77
N TRP A 210 -0.93 19.63 -1.33
CA TRP A 210 -1.59 19.43 -2.62
C TRP A 210 -0.57 19.32 -3.77
N ILE A 211 0.47 20.18 -3.78
CA ILE A 211 1.56 20.13 -4.76
C ILE A 211 2.29 18.80 -4.67
N ARG A 212 2.61 18.35 -3.46
CA ARG A 212 3.27 17.06 -3.23
C ARG A 212 2.44 15.89 -3.74
N ARG A 213 1.13 15.88 -3.49
CA ARG A 213 0.21 14.84 -3.99
C ARG A 213 0.15 14.79 -5.52
N ILE A 214 0.14 15.94 -6.18
CA ILE A 214 0.19 16.00 -7.65
C ILE A 214 1.55 15.50 -8.16
N ALA A 215 2.64 15.95 -7.55
CA ALA A 215 3.99 15.56 -7.94
C ALA A 215 4.22 14.05 -7.76
N THR A 216 3.74 13.43 -6.68
CA THR A 216 3.85 11.97 -6.46
C THR A 216 2.94 11.17 -7.37
N LEU A 217 1.76 11.69 -7.72
CA LEU A 217 0.88 11.08 -8.72
C LEU A 217 1.56 11.09 -10.09
N LEU A 218 2.07 12.25 -10.53
CA LEU A 218 2.81 12.37 -11.79
C LEU A 218 4.06 11.48 -11.79
N GLY A 219 4.83 11.49 -10.70
CA GLY A 219 5.99 10.63 -10.52
C GLY A 219 5.66 9.14 -10.60
N SER A 220 4.51 8.71 -10.05
CA SER A 220 4.05 7.32 -10.16
C SER A 220 3.65 6.93 -11.58
N ILE A 221 3.04 7.85 -12.34
CA ILE A 221 2.70 7.65 -13.76
C ILE A 221 3.96 7.56 -14.60
N VAL A 222 4.91 8.48 -14.41
CA VAL A 222 6.20 8.47 -15.11
C VAL A 222 6.96 7.17 -14.81
N PHE A 223 7.00 6.77 -13.53
CA PHE A 223 7.62 5.50 -13.13
C PHE A 223 6.96 4.28 -13.81
N MET A 224 5.64 4.29 -13.98
CA MET A 224 4.91 3.25 -14.69
C MET A 224 5.36 3.12 -16.15
N PHE A 225 5.57 4.23 -16.86
CA PHE A 225 6.08 4.22 -18.24
C PHE A 225 7.57 3.87 -18.33
N ILE A 226 8.40 4.38 -17.42
CA ILE A 226 9.83 4.02 -17.35
C ILE A 226 10.00 2.51 -17.14
N PHE A 227 9.09 1.88 -16.39
CA PHE A 227 9.12 0.44 -16.16
C PHE A 227 8.87 -0.41 -17.42
N LEU A 228 8.40 0.18 -18.52
CA LEU A 228 8.34 -0.50 -19.81
C LEU A 228 9.73 -0.82 -20.37
N VAL A 229 10.75 0.00 -20.06
CA VAL A 229 12.11 -0.18 -20.60
C VAL A 229 12.76 -1.48 -20.10
N PRO A 230 12.77 -1.80 -18.78
CA PRO A 230 13.21 -3.11 -18.32
C PRO A 230 12.42 -4.27 -18.93
N VAL A 231 11.10 -4.14 -19.07
CA VAL A 231 10.24 -5.20 -19.60
C VAL A 231 10.57 -5.49 -21.07
N THR A 232 10.68 -4.45 -21.90
CA THR A 232 11.04 -4.61 -23.33
C THR A 232 12.49 -5.09 -23.49
N PHE A 233 13.40 -4.66 -22.62
CA PHE A 233 14.77 -5.17 -22.59
C PHE A 233 14.79 -6.68 -22.32
N ILE A 234 14.06 -7.14 -21.31
CA ILE A 234 13.95 -8.57 -20.96
C ILE A 234 13.31 -9.36 -22.10
N GLN A 235 12.25 -8.83 -22.71
CA GLN A 235 11.60 -9.46 -23.86
C GLN A 235 12.56 -9.54 -25.06
N GLY A 236 13.40 -8.53 -25.29
CA GLY A 236 14.48 -8.57 -26.27
C GLY A 236 15.56 -9.60 -25.97
N LEU A 237 15.89 -9.85 -24.69
CA LEU A 237 16.84 -10.91 -24.28
C LEU A 237 16.34 -12.31 -24.60
N THR A 238 15.01 -12.52 -24.63
CA THR A 238 14.43 -13.82 -24.99
C THR A 238 14.56 -14.14 -26.50
N GLN A 239 14.76 -13.13 -27.35
CA GLN A 239 14.99 -13.29 -28.79
C GLN A 239 16.51 -13.31 -29.11
N LEU A 240 17.15 -14.38 -28.66
CA LEU A 240 18.61 -14.51 -28.64
C LEU A 240 19.27 -14.44 -30.03
N GLU A 241 18.62 -14.95 -31.07
CA GLU A 241 19.15 -14.93 -32.44
C GLU A 241 19.31 -13.51 -32.99
N GLN A 242 18.34 -12.62 -32.70
CA GLN A 242 18.39 -11.21 -33.08
C GLN A 242 19.39 -10.42 -32.21
N LEU A 243 19.52 -10.80 -30.94
CA LEU A 243 20.47 -10.18 -30.00
C LEU A 243 21.93 -10.55 -30.35
N GLN A 244 22.19 -11.78 -30.77
CA GLN A 244 23.51 -12.27 -31.18
C GLN A 244 23.99 -11.62 -32.49
N GLN A 245 23.07 -11.13 -33.33
CA GLN A 245 23.39 -10.29 -34.48
C GLN A 245 23.67 -8.82 -34.09
N ARG A 246 22.92 -8.25 -33.13
CA ARG A 246 23.11 -6.85 -32.69
C ARG A 246 24.30 -6.63 -31.74
N LEU A 247 24.68 -7.61 -30.94
CA LEU A 247 25.70 -7.49 -29.89
C LEU A 247 26.76 -8.60 -30.03
N PRO A 248 27.85 -8.38 -30.79
CA PRO A 248 28.87 -9.40 -31.06
C PRO A 248 29.64 -9.86 -29.80
N PHE A 249 29.64 -9.09 -28.71
CA PHE A 249 30.31 -9.46 -27.45
C PHE A 249 29.67 -10.69 -26.76
N LEU A 250 28.37 -10.95 -27.01
CA LEU A 250 27.66 -12.11 -26.44
C LEU A 250 28.08 -13.43 -27.09
N LYS A 251 28.61 -13.43 -28.32
CA LYS A 251 29.12 -14.65 -28.99
C LYS A 251 30.27 -15.30 -28.22
N GLY A 252 31.09 -14.52 -27.51
CA GLY A 252 32.20 -15.04 -26.71
C GLY A 252 31.77 -15.74 -25.42
N LEU A 253 30.69 -15.24 -24.79
CA LEU A 253 30.12 -15.76 -23.53
C LEU A 253 29.17 -16.95 -23.74
N LEU A 254 28.65 -17.17 -24.94
CA LEU A 254 27.64 -18.21 -25.26
C LEU A 254 28.23 -19.47 -25.93
N LYS A 255 29.46 -19.89 -25.61
CA LYS A 255 30.06 -21.10 -26.22
C LYS A 255 29.50 -22.43 -25.72
N GLY A 256 28.87 -22.48 -24.54
CA GLY A 256 28.33 -23.72 -23.97
C GLY A 256 26.81 -23.86 -24.10
N LYS A 257 26.33 -25.01 -24.60
CA LYS A 257 24.89 -25.36 -24.74
C LYS A 257 24.07 -25.18 -23.44
N ILE A 258 24.71 -25.38 -22.29
CA ILE A 258 24.11 -25.22 -20.95
C ILE A 258 24.03 -23.74 -20.57
N MET A 259 25.07 -22.97 -20.90
CA MET A 259 25.15 -21.55 -20.57
C MET A 259 24.20 -20.72 -21.46
N THR A 260 24.00 -21.13 -22.71
CA THR A 260 22.98 -20.55 -23.58
C THR A 260 21.57 -20.81 -23.04
N GLN A 261 21.24 -22.03 -22.59
CA GLN A 261 19.93 -22.37 -22.01
C GLN A 261 19.64 -21.65 -20.68
N LEU A 262 20.65 -21.49 -19.82
CA LEU A 262 20.52 -20.74 -18.56
C LEU A 262 20.30 -19.24 -18.80
N VAL A 263 21.04 -18.65 -19.74
CA VAL A 263 20.98 -17.23 -20.07
C VAL A 263 19.70 -16.88 -20.85
N THR A 264 19.17 -17.78 -21.68
CA THR A 264 17.94 -17.53 -22.46
C THR A 264 16.66 -17.78 -21.67
N GLY A 265 16.63 -18.79 -20.79
CA GLY A 265 15.40 -19.19 -20.10
C GLY A 265 15.25 -18.60 -18.69
N TYR A 266 16.30 -18.69 -17.87
CA TYR A 266 16.22 -18.35 -16.45
C TYR A 266 16.61 -16.91 -16.16
N LEU A 267 17.66 -16.40 -16.80
CA LEU A 267 18.18 -15.05 -16.53
C LEU A 267 17.12 -13.94 -16.77
N PRO A 268 16.34 -13.94 -17.86
CA PRO A 268 15.32 -12.90 -18.09
C PRO A 268 14.22 -12.95 -17.02
N SER A 269 13.83 -14.16 -16.60
CA SER A 269 12.82 -14.40 -15.56
C SER A 269 13.28 -13.89 -14.18
N VAL A 270 14.54 -14.14 -13.80
CA VAL A 270 15.12 -13.67 -12.53
C VAL A 270 15.24 -12.14 -12.53
N ILE A 271 15.72 -11.55 -13.63
CA ILE A 271 15.86 -10.10 -13.77
C ILE A 271 14.48 -9.42 -13.65
N LEU A 272 13.45 -9.96 -14.33
CA LEU A 272 12.08 -9.45 -14.23
C LEU A 272 11.56 -9.48 -12.80
N GLN A 273 11.79 -10.60 -12.10
CA GLN A 273 11.35 -10.78 -10.72
C GLN A 273 12.01 -9.76 -9.77
N ILE A 274 13.30 -9.47 -9.95
CA ILE A 274 14.02 -8.45 -9.18
C ILE A 274 13.44 -7.05 -9.43
N PHE A 275 13.16 -6.71 -10.69
CA PHE A 275 12.54 -5.43 -11.03
C PHE A 275 11.14 -5.30 -10.44
N LEU A 276 10.30 -6.34 -10.53
CA LEU A 276 8.96 -6.36 -9.95
C LEU A 276 8.98 -6.28 -8.42
N TYR A 277 9.97 -6.90 -7.76
CA TYR A 277 10.14 -6.80 -6.31
C TYR A 277 10.50 -5.37 -5.84
N THR A 278 11.11 -4.56 -6.72
CA THR A 278 11.48 -3.17 -6.41
C THR A 278 10.27 -2.22 -6.41
N VAL A 279 9.16 -2.60 -7.04
CA VAL A 279 7.98 -1.72 -7.23
C VAL A 279 7.28 -1.36 -5.92
N PRO A 280 6.91 -2.30 -5.02
CA PRO A 280 6.21 -1.91 -3.80
C PRO A 280 7.02 -0.97 -2.87
N PRO A 281 8.35 -1.16 -2.69
CA PRO A 281 9.18 -0.20 -1.98
C PRO A 281 9.19 1.21 -2.60
N THR A 282 9.27 1.35 -3.92
CA THR A 282 9.26 2.67 -4.58
C THR A 282 7.90 3.35 -4.43
N MET A 283 6.80 2.61 -4.59
CA MET A 283 5.45 3.14 -4.36
C MET A 283 5.21 3.55 -2.90
N MET A 284 5.79 2.81 -1.95
CA MET A 284 5.79 3.17 -0.53
C MET A 284 6.58 4.46 -0.27
N LEU A 285 7.66 4.71 -1.00
CA LEU A 285 8.42 5.96 -0.95
C LEU A 285 7.61 7.12 -1.52
N PHE A 286 6.97 6.97 -2.68
CA PHE A 286 6.05 7.99 -3.20
C PHE A 286 4.91 8.29 -2.22
N ALA A 287 4.33 7.26 -1.60
CA ALA A 287 3.31 7.45 -0.57
C ALA A 287 3.84 8.15 0.70
N THR A 288 5.13 8.10 1.03
CA THR A 288 5.69 8.94 2.11
C THR A 288 5.76 10.41 1.75
N LEU A 289 6.16 10.70 0.51
CA LEU A 289 6.41 12.05 0.04
C LEU A 289 5.11 12.87 -0.04
N GLU A 290 3.97 12.20 -0.20
CA GLU A 290 2.61 12.79 -0.15
C GLU A 290 2.27 13.52 1.14
N GLY A 291 2.97 13.21 2.24
CA GLY A 291 2.65 13.74 3.56
C GLY A 291 1.38 13.17 4.20
N PRO A 292 1.12 11.85 4.18
CA PRO A 292 0.00 11.26 4.93
C PRO A 292 0.17 11.47 6.43
N ILE A 293 -0.95 11.60 7.15
CA ILE A 293 -0.97 11.83 8.61
C ILE A 293 -0.69 10.52 9.36
N SER A 294 -1.18 9.40 8.82
CA SER A 294 -1.08 8.09 9.46
C SER A 294 -0.32 7.06 8.63
N HIS A 295 0.17 6.02 9.30
CA HIS A 295 0.76 4.83 8.71
C HIS A 295 -0.28 4.07 7.88
N SER A 296 -1.53 3.99 8.34
CA SER A 296 -2.66 3.41 7.61
C SER A 296 -2.92 4.12 6.29
N GLU A 297 -3.00 5.44 6.29
CA GLU A 297 -3.23 6.25 5.08
C GLU A 297 -2.05 6.11 4.11
N ARG A 298 -0.82 6.11 4.62
CA ARG A 298 0.39 5.84 3.82
C ARG A 298 0.31 4.47 3.13
N LYS A 299 0.03 3.39 3.88
CA LYS A 299 -0.06 2.04 3.29
C LYS A 299 -1.24 1.93 2.32
N LYS A 300 -2.37 2.59 2.62
CA LYS A 300 -3.54 2.65 1.74
C LYS A 300 -3.21 3.33 0.41
N SER A 301 -2.52 4.46 0.45
CA SER A 301 -2.05 5.18 -0.75
C SER A 301 -1.05 4.35 -1.57
N ALA A 302 -0.10 3.70 -0.91
CA ALA A 302 0.85 2.79 -1.56
C ALA A 302 0.13 1.60 -2.23
N CYS A 303 -0.85 1.01 -1.54
CA CYS A 303 -1.68 -0.07 -2.07
C CYS A 303 -2.40 0.34 -3.36
N CYS A 304 -3.03 1.52 -3.41
CA CYS A 304 -3.68 2.02 -4.63
C CYS A 304 -2.69 2.18 -5.78
N LYS A 305 -1.49 2.73 -5.52
CA LYS A 305 -0.46 2.90 -6.56
C LYS A 305 0.05 1.57 -7.10
N VAL A 306 0.33 0.61 -6.22
CA VAL A 306 0.76 -0.74 -6.62
C VAL A 306 -0.34 -1.41 -7.43
N LEU A 307 -1.61 -1.28 -7.05
CA LEU A 307 -2.74 -1.82 -7.81
C LEU A 307 -2.79 -1.24 -9.23
N TYR A 308 -2.75 0.07 -9.39
CA TYR A 308 -2.77 0.69 -10.73
C TYR A 308 -1.56 0.28 -11.57
N PHE A 309 -0.37 0.26 -10.96
CA PHE A 309 0.84 -0.21 -11.62
C PHE A 309 0.73 -1.67 -12.07
N SER A 310 0.23 -2.56 -11.22
CA SER A 310 0.08 -3.99 -11.51
C SER A 310 -0.94 -4.22 -12.62
N ILE A 311 -2.08 -3.51 -12.61
CA ILE A 311 -3.07 -3.58 -13.69
C ILE A 311 -2.45 -3.08 -15.01
N TRP A 312 -1.73 -1.97 -14.99
CA TRP A 312 -1.09 -1.46 -16.19
C TRP A 312 -0.03 -2.41 -16.74
N ASN A 313 0.96 -2.78 -15.91
CA ASN A 313 2.11 -3.55 -16.37
C ASN A 313 1.82 -5.04 -16.57
N VAL A 314 1.09 -5.68 -15.66
CA VAL A 314 0.86 -7.14 -15.76
C VAL A 314 -0.28 -7.44 -16.73
N PHE A 315 -1.33 -6.61 -16.79
CA PHE A 315 -2.45 -6.83 -17.70
C PHE A 315 -2.28 -6.07 -19.01
N PHE A 316 -2.38 -4.74 -19.02
CA PHE A 316 -2.43 -3.99 -20.28
C PHE A 316 -1.16 -4.11 -21.13
N VAL A 317 0.01 -3.96 -20.54
CA VAL A 317 1.28 -4.01 -21.28
C VAL A 317 1.54 -5.40 -21.87
N ASN A 318 1.28 -6.47 -21.13
CA ASN A 318 1.45 -7.83 -21.65
C ASN A 318 0.45 -8.16 -22.76
N VAL A 319 -0.81 -7.74 -22.63
CA VAL A 319 -1.83 -7.91 -23.68
C VAL A 319 -1.44 -7.13 -24.94
N LEU A 320 -1.05 -5.86 -24.79
CA LEU A 320 -0.70 -5.00 -25.93
C LEU A 320 0.62 -5.39 -26.59
N SER A 321 1.65 -5.80 -25.81
CA SER A 321 2.93 -6.30 -26.34
C SER A 321 2.74 -7.61 -27.11
N GLY A 322 1.88 -8.49 -26.58
CA GLY A 322 1.55 -9.77 -27.22
C GLY A 322 0.76 -9.66 -28.53
N SER A 323 0.07 -8.54 -28.76
CA SER A 323 -0.77 -8.29 -29.94
C SER A 323 -0.01 -7.77 -31.18
N ALA A 324 1.31 -7.92 -31.18
CA ALA A 324 2.24 -7.57 -32.24
C ALA A 324 2.57 -6.07 -32.38
N ILE A 325 3.89 -5.85 -32.31
CA ILE A 325 4.67 -4.73 -32.82
C ILE A 325 4.31 -4.35 -34.28
N ASN A 326 3.58 -5.19 -35.01
CA ASN A 326 3.12 -4.95 -36.39
C ASN A 326 1.79 -4.17 -36.48
N GLN A 327 1.02 -4.03 -35.39
CA GLN A 327 -0.28 -3.32 -35.38
C GLN A 327 -0.25 -1.99 -34.63
N LEU A 328 0.93 -1.53 -34.18
CA LEU A 328 1.11 -0.25 -33.47
C LEU A 328 0.63 0.97 -34.27
N ASN A 329 0.55 0.88 -35.61
CA ASN A 329 -0.03 1.94 -36.44
C ASN A 329 -1.56 2.07 -36.28
N ALA A 330 -2.25 1.03 -35.78
CA ALA A 330 -3.71 1.00 -35.57
C ALA A 330 -4.16 1.61 -34.23
N LEU A 331 -3.25 1.77 -33.24
CA LEU A 331 -3.54 2.43 -31.95
C LEU A 331 -3.82 3.94 -32.08
N SER A 332 -3.68 4.49 -33.29
CA SER A 332 -3.97 5.89 -33.62
C SER A 332 -5.46 6.24 -33.50
N ARG A 333 -6.36 5.26 -33.40
CA ARG A 333 -7.82 5.47 -33.26
C ARG A 333 -8.34 4.89 -31.94
N PRO A 334 -8.82 5.72 -30.99
CA PRO A 334 -9.36 5.25 -29.70
C PRO A 334 -10.54 4.28 -29.82
N LYS A 335 -11.26 4.32 -30.96
CA LYS A 335 -12.40 3.43 -31.22
C LYS A 335 -12.01 1.95 -31.36
N ASP A 336 -10.75 1.66 -31.72
CA ASP A 336 -10.31 0.30 -32.02
C ASP A 336 -9.67 -0.41 -30.79
N ILE A 337 -9.50 0.30 -29.66
CA ILE A 337 -8.90 -0.24 -28.43
C ILE A 337 -9.65 -1.50 -27.92
N PRO A 338 -10.99 -1.49 -27.79
CA PRO A 338 -11.72 -2.68 -27.33
C PRO A 338 -11.55 -3.86 -28.29
N MET A 339 -11.44 -3.57 -29.59
CA MET A 339 -11.28 -4.53 -30.66
C MET A 339 -9.95 -5.27 -30.58
N GLU A 340 -8.86 -4.53 -30.34
CA GLU A 340 -7.53 -5.11 -30.20
C GLU A 340 -7.37 -5.90 -28.90
N LEU A 341 -7.92 -5.39 -27.79
CA LEU A 341 -7.95 -6.15 -26.53
C LEU A 341 -8.70 -7.47 -26.69
N ALA A 342 -9.81 -7.48 -27.42
CA ALA A 342 -10.61 -8.68 -27.68
C ALA A 342 -9.84 -9.75 -28.48
N ARG A 343 -8.95 -9.35 -29.40
CA ARG A 343 -8.09 -10.29 -30.14
C ARG A 343 -6.92 -10.80 -29.29
N ALA A 344 -6.31 -9.91 -28.52
CA ALA A 344 -5.06 -10.18 -27.82
C ALA A 344 -5.23 -11.05 -26.56
N ILE A 345 -6.32 -10.87 -25.81
CA ILE A 345 -6.51 -11.54 -24.51
C ILE A 345 -6.60 -13.07 -24.64
N PRO A 346 -7.38 -13.65 -25.58
CA PRO A 346 -7.41 -15.11 -25.75
C PRO A 346 -6.05 -15.72 -26.09
N LEU A 347 -5.24 -15.01 -26.90
CA LEU A 347 -3.88 -15.46 -27.27
C LEU A 347 -2.94 -15.52 -26.06
N GLN A 348 -3.16 -14.64 -25.08
CA GLN A 348 -2.36 -14.55 -23.85
C GLN A 348 -2.96 -15.34 -22.67
N ALA A 349 -4.05 -16.09 -22.87
CA ALA A 349 -4.71 -16.83 -21.79
C ALA A 349 -3.81 -17.90 -21.15
N THR A 350 -2.94 -18.54 -21.95
CA THR A 350 -1.94 -19.51 -21.46
C THR A 350 -0.91 -18.83 -20.56
N PHE A 351 -0.42 -17.65 -20.95
CA PHE A 351 0.48 -16.83 -20.13
C PHE A 351 -0.18 -16.41 -18.81
N PHE A 352 -1.43 -15.98 -18.81
CA PHE A 352 -2.12 -15.64 -17.56
C PHE A 352 -2.33 -16.85 -16.66
N THR A 353 -2.62 -18.01 -17.24
CA THR A 353 -2.77 -19.26 -16.48
C THR A 353 -1.44 -19.66 -15.83
N THR A 354 -0.33 -19.60 -16.57
CA THR A 354 1.00 -19.88 -15.99
C THR A 354 1.41 -18.82 -14.97
N TYR A 355 1.04 -17.55 -15.15
CA TYR A 355 1.26 -16.50 -14.17
C TYR A 355 0.51 -16.74 -12.85
N VAL A 356 -0.76 -17.14 -12.92
CA VAL A 356 -1.56 -17.51 -11.72
C VAL A 356 -0.93 -18.70 -11.00
N LEU A 357 -0.50 -19.73 -11.75
CA LEU A 357 0.09 -20.92 -11.17
C LEU A 357 1.46 -20.64 -10.54
N THR A 358 2.35 -19.95 -11.27
CA THR A 358 3.72 -19.69 -10.81
C THR A 358 3.77 -18.58 -9.77
N SER A 359 3.23 -17.39 -10.07
CA SER A 359 3.29 -16.25 -9.16
C SER A 359 2.30 -16.38 -8.01
N GLY A 360 1.08 -16.84 -8.27
CA GLY A 360 0.05 -16.98 -7.25
C GLY A 360 0.38 -18.07 -6.25
N TRP A 361 0.59 -19.32 -6.71
CA TRP A 361 0.77 -20.44 -5.79
C TRP A 361 2.14 -20.40 -5.11
N ALA A 362 3.21 -20.04 -5.82
CA ALA A 362 4.51 -19.88 -5.17
C ALA A 362 4.50 -18.74 -4.14
N SER A 363 3.74 -17.66 -4.37
CA SER A 363 3.57 -16.59 -3.37
C SER A 363 2.82 -17.09 -2.13
N LEU A 364 1.77 -17.90 -2.29
CA LEU A 364 1.07 -18.49 -1.15
C LEU A 364 1.98 -19.44 -0.35
N SER A 365 2.71 -20.32 -1.02
CA SER A 365 3.69 -21.20 -0.38
C SER A 365 4.78 -20.39 0.36
N SER A 366 5.27 -19.32 -0.26
CA SER A 366 6.25 -18.42 0.33
C SER A 366 5.72 -17.69 1.57
N GLU A 367 4.44 -17.30 1.55
CA GLU A 367 3.78 -16.65 2.68
C GLU A 367 3.56 -17.63 3.85
N VAL A 368 3.21 -18.90 3.56
CA VAL A 368 3.13 -19.95 4.59
C VAL A 368 4.47 -20.14 5.29
N MET A 369 5.55 -20.28 4.50
CA MET A 369 6.89 -20.46 5.03
C MET A 369 7.46 -19.20 5.70
N GLN A 370 6.85 -18.04 5.45
CA GLN A 370 7.36 -16.73 5.85
C GLN A 370 8.84 -16.57 5.51
N LEU A 371 9.21 -16.85 4.26
CA LEU A 371 10.61 -16.87 3.79
C LEU A 371 11.41 -15.64 4.26
N PHE A 372 10.83 -14.44 4.11
CA PHE A 372 11.49 -13.21 4.57
C PHE A 372 11.71 -13.17 6.09
N GLY A 373 10.69 -13.52 6.87
CA GLY A 373 10.77 -13.55 8.33
C GLY A 373 11.78 -14.59 8.83
N LEU A 374 11.79 -15.77 8.21
CA LEU A 374 12.67 -16.87 8.57
C LEU A 374 14.13 -16.59 8.21
N ILE A 375 14.39 -16.09 6.99
CA ILE A 375 15.73 -15.67 6.56
C ILE A 375 16.24 -14.54 7.46
N TRP A 376 15.41 -13.53 7.73
CA TRP A 376 15.81 -12.42 8.60
C TRP A 376 16.09 -12.86 10.03
N ASN A 377 15.29 -13.78 10.58
CA ASN A 377 15.53 -14.35 11.89
C ASN A 377 16.81 -15.20 11.90
N PHE A 378 17.05 -15.99 10.85
CA PHE A 378 18.27 -16.78 10.71
C PHE A 378 19.51 -15.88 10.62
N VAL A 379 19.48 -14.85 9.77
CA VAL A 379 20.54 -13.82 9.68
C VAL A 379 20.74 -13.15 11.03
N ARG A 380 19.67 -12.77 11.74
CA ARG A 380 19.77 -12.14 13.06
C ARG A 380 20.41 -13.06 14.10
N LYS A 381 20.01 -14.32 14.14
CA LYS A 381 20.44 -15.30 15.13
C LYS A 381 21.87 -15.78 14.87
N TYR A 382 22.19 -16.11 13.62
CA TYR A 382 23.47 -16.74 13.26
C TYR A 382 24.53 -15.73 12.80
N ILE A 383 24.16 -14.72 12.00
CA ILE A 383 25.13 -13.73 11.48
C ILE A 383 25.31 -12.59 12.48
N LEU A 384 24.21 -11.99 12.96
CA LEU A 384 24.27 -10.85 13.87
C LEU A 384 24.39 -11.26 15.35
N ARG A 385 24.30 -12.56 15.67
CA ARG A 385 24.31 -13.12 17.04
C ARG A 385 23.41 -12.35 18.02
N MET A 386 22.31 -11.79 17.53
CA MET A 386 21.39 -11.05 18.37
C MET A 386 20.44 -12.01 19.10
N LYS A 387 20.51 -12.04 20.43
CA LYS A 387 19.55 -12.76 21.29
C LYS A 387 18.14 -12.21 21.02
N GLU A 388 17.15 -13.11 20.97
CA GLU A 388 15.78 -12.84 20.55
C GLU A 388 15.18 -11.60 21.22
N ASP A 389 15.23 -10.46 20.52
CA ASP A 389 14.38 -9.32 20.84
C ASP A 389 12.95 -9.71 20.42
N SER A 390 12.10 -9.97 21.41
CA SER A 390 10.67 -10.29 21.31
C SER A 390 9.83 -9.21 20.63
N ASP A 391 10.44 -8.09 20.19
CA ASP A 391 9.76 -6.89 19.71
C ASP A 391 9.54 -6.85 18.18
N PHE A 392 9.94 -7.88 17.41
CA PHE A 392 9.66 -7.90 15.97
C PHE A 392 8.22 -8.34 15.67
N ILE A 393 7.31 -7.38 15.80
CA ILE A 393 5.90 -7.55 15.46
C ILE A 393 5.74 -7.52 13.93
N LEU A 394 5.54 -8.68 13.31
CA LEU A 394 5.23 -8.77 11.88
C LEU A 394 3.79 -8.30 11.62
N SER A 395 3.63 -7.31 10.74
CA SER A 395 2.32 -6.76 10.37
C SER A 395 2.03 -7.13 8.92
N PHE A 396 0.77 -7.52 8.65
CA PHE A 396 0.35 -7.91 7.31
C PHE A 396 0.67 -6.83 6.26
N PRO A 397 1.35 -7.20 5.16
CA PRO A 397 1.74 -6.25 4.11
C PRO A 397 0.57 -5.96 3.16
N TYR A 398 -0.41 -5.18 3.64
CA TYR A 398 -1.59 -4.77 2.86
C TYR A 398 -1.29 -4.12 1.49
N HIS A 399 -0.12 -3.51 1.34
CA HIS A 399 0.26 -2.78 0.12
C HIS A 399 0.78 -3.68 -1.01
N THR A 400 1.11 -4.95 -0.72
CA THR A 400 1.57 -5.93 -1.73
C THR A 400 0.53 -7.00 -1.98
N GLU A 401 -0.02 -7.59 -0.92
CA GLU A 401 -0.90 -8.76 -1.04
C GLU A 401 -2.29 -8.38 -1.55
N LEU A 402 -2.87 -7.27 -1.07
CA LEU A 402 -4.21 -6.84 -1.50
C LEU A 402 -4.25 -6.51 -3.00
N PRO A 403 -3.29 -5.75 -3.57
CA PRO A 403 -3.22 -5.55 -5.02
C PRO A 403 -3.10 -6.83 -5.85
N LYS A 404 -2.32 -7.82 -5.39
CA LYS A 404 -2.16 -9.11 -6.08
C LYS A 404 -3.49 -9.87 -6.16
N VAL A 405 -4.19 -9.99 -5.03
CA VAL A 405 -5.49 -10.67 -4.97
C VAL A 405 -6.51 -9.98 -5.89
N LEU A 406 -6.53 -8.64 -5.90
CA LEU A 406 -7.41 -7.86 -6.79
C LEU A 406 -7.04 -8.02 -8.27
N LEU A 407 -5.75 -8.15 -8.60
CA LEU A 407 -5.28 -8.43 -9.95
C LEU A 407 -5.75 -9.81 -10.42
N PHE A 408 -5.67 -10.84 -9.59
CA PHE A 408 -6.20 -12.16 -9.92
C PHE A 408 -7.72 -12.15 -10.08
N GLY A 409 -8.43 -11.35 -9.28
CA GLY A 409 -9.84 -11.07 -9.49
C GLY A 409 -10.09 -10.44 -10.87
N LEU A 410 -9.30 -9.44 -11.26
CA LEU A 410 -9.39 -8.82 -12.58
C LEU A 410 -9.19 -9.83 -13.70
N LEU A 411 -8.13 -10.65 -13.64
CA LEU A 411 -7.87 -11.70 -14.62
C LEU A 411 -9.03 -12.70 -14.71
N GLY A 412 -9.59 -13.09 -13.56
CA GLY A 412 -10.75 -13.97 -13.49
C GLY A 412 -11.97 -13.41 -14.20
N PHE A 413 -12.32 -12.14 -13.96
CA PHE A 413 -13.44 -11.49 -14.64
C PHE A 413 -13.16 -11.36 -16.15
N THR A 414 -12.01 -10.83 -16.55
CA THR A 414 -11.71 -10.56 -17.96
C THR A 414 -11.64 -11.84 -18.79
N CYS A 415 -11.10 -12.93 -18.23
CA CYS A 415 -10.94 -14.19 -18.95
C CYS A 415 -12.14 -15.14 -18.77
N SER A 416 -13.10 -14.86 -17.89
CA SER A 416 -14.25 -15.74 -17.63
C SER A 416 -15.06 -16.09 -18.90
N VAL A 417 -15.33 -15.10 -19.75
CA VAL A 417 -16.12 -15.26 -20.99
C VAL A 417 -15.27 -15.74 -22.16
N LEU A 418 -13.99 -15.36 -22.18
CA LEU A 418 -13.07 -15.61 -23.29
C LEU A 418 -12.36 -16.97 -23.22
N ALA A 419 -11.88 -17.32 -22.03
CA ALA A 419 -11.04 -18.48 -21.77
C ALA A 419 -11.39 -19.07 -20.39
N PRO A 420 -12.51 -19.80 -20.25
CA PRO A 420 -13.02 -20.27 -18.96
C PRO A 420 -12.09 -21.26 -18.26
N LEU A 421 -11.12 -21.85 -18.97
CA LEU A 421 -10.12 -22.78 -18.44
C LEU A 421 -9.25 -22.18 -17.32
N ILE A 422 -9.15 -20.85 -17.20
CA ILE A 422 -8.41 -20.19 -16.10
C ILE A 422 -9.19 -20.20 -14.78
N LEU A 423 -10.52 -20.31 -14.83
CA LEU A 423 -11.39 -20.18 -13.64
C LEU A 423 -11.14 -21.27 -12.59
N PRO A 424 -10.99 -22.57 -12.93
CA PRO A 424 -10.66 -23.60 -11.94
C PRO A 424 -9.34 -23.32 -11.20
N PHE A 425 -8.31 -22.85 -11.91
CA PHE A 425 -7.02 -22.52 -11.30
C PHE A 425 -7.11 -21.32 -10.34
N LEU A 426 -7.91 -20.32 -10.71
CA LEU A 426 -8.18 -19.17 -9.85
C LEU A 426 -9.03 -19.55 -8.63
N LEU A 427 -10.04 -20.40 -8.80
CA LEU A 427 -10.87 -20.89 -7.71
C LEU A 427 -10.01 -21.64 -6.69
N LEU A 428 -9.13 -22.53 -7.15
CA LEU A 428 -8.19 -23.24 -6.29
C LEU A 428 -7.22 -22.26 -5.59
N TYR A 429 -6.74 -21.23 -6.29
CA TYR A 429 -5.93 -20.17 -5.68
C TYR A 429 -6.69 -19.45 -4.57
N PHE A 430 -7.92 -19.00 -4.79
CA PHE A 430 -8.71 -18.30 -3.76
C PHE A 430 -9.03 -19.19 -2.56
N PHE A 431 -9.28 -20.48 -2.80
CA PHE A 431 -9.48 -21.48 -1.74
C PHE A 431 -8.22 -21.66 -0.89
N LEU A 432 -7.06 -21.87 -1.51
CA LEU A 432 -5.78 -21.98 -0.80
C LEU A 432 -5.43 -20.67 -0.08
N ALA A 433 -5.63 -19.53 -0.73
CA ALA A 433 -5.40 -18.21 -0.15
C ALA A 433 -6.25 -18.00 1.11
N TYR A 434 -7.52 -18.42 1.10
CA TYR A 434 -8.38 -18.35 2.28
C TYR A 434 -7.80 -19.14 3.46
N ILE A 435 -7.39 -20.40 3.24
CA ILE A 435 -6.81 -21.25 4.29
C ILE A 435 -5.50 -20.65 4.81
N VAL A 436 -4.60 -20.26 3.90
CA VAL A 436 -3.28 -19.72 4.24
C VAL A 436 -3.40 -18.42 5.02
N TYR A 437 -4.11 -17.42 4.49
CA TYR A 437 -4.22 -16.13 5.16
C TYR A 437 -4.99 -16.25 6.47
N ARG A 438 -6.03 -17.10 6.57
CA ARG A 438 -6.72 -17.35 7.84
C ARG A 438 -5.76 -17.89 8.90
N ASN A 439 -4.94 -18.88 8.56
CA ASN A 439 -3.93 -19.42 9.47
C ASN A 439 -2.93 -18.33 9.90
N GLN A 440 -2.44 -17.53 8.95
CA GLN A 440 -1.46 -16.48 9.22
C GLN A 440 -2.02 -15.33 10.09
N PHE A 441 -3.29 -14.95 9.89
CA PHE A 441 -3.95 -13.93 10.72
C PHE A 441 -4.18 -14.39 12.16
N ILE A 442 -4.40 -15.69 12.39
CA ILE A 442 -4.59 -16.24 13.74
C ILE A 442 -3.24 -16.41 14.46
N ASN A 443 -2.23 -16.93 13.75
CA ASN A 443 -1.02 -17.44 14.40
C ASN A 443 0.20 -16.50 14.33
N VAL A 444 0.28 -15.58 13.36
CA VAL A 444 1.53 -14.81 13.16
C VAL A 444 1.35 -13.31 13.07
N TYR A 445 0.35 -12.80 12.34
CA TYR A 445 0.24 -11.36 12.15
C TYR A 445 -0.35 -10.67 13.37
N CYS A 446 0.37 -9.66 13.85
CA CYS A 446 -0.11 -8.77 14.89
C CYS A 446 -0.52 -7.41 14.27
N THR A 447 -1.75 -6.99 14.56
CA THR A 447 -2.29 -5.70 14.10
C THR A 447 -1.65 -4.55 14.89
N ARG A 448 -0.82 -3.75 14.23
CA ARG A 448 -0.15 -2.58 14.85
C ARG A 448 -1.08 -1.39 15.06
N TYR A 449 -2.01 -1.21 14.14
CA TYR A 449 -3.01 -0.15 14.11
C TYR A 449 -4.26 -0.69 13.43
N ASP A 450 -5.40 -0.15 13.80
CA ASP A 450 -6.68 -0.50 13.21
C ASP A 450 -7.09 0.51 12.14
N THR A 451 -7.61 0.00 11.02
CA THR A 451 -8.10 0.83 9.89
C THR A 451 -9.62 0.82 9.77
N GLY A 452 -10.34 0.03 10.57
CA GLY A 452 -11.80 -0.04 10.57
C GLY A 452 -12.40 -0.44 9.20
N GLY A 453 -11.69 -1.21 8.39
CA GLY A 453 -12.17 -1.66 7.07
C GLY A 453 -12.06 -0.63 5.94
N LEU A 454 -11.22 0.40 6.08
CA LEU A 454 -11.00 1.44 5.05
C LEU A 454 -10.40 0.93 3.72
N TYR A 455 -9.94 -0.32 3.66
CA TYR A 455 -9.48 -1.00 2.44
C TYR A 455 -10.63 -1.54 1.59
N TRP A 456 -11.80 -1.80 2.16
CA TRP A 456 -12.94 -2.37 1.43
C TRP A 456 -13.40 -1.54 0.23
N PRO A 457 -13.51 -0.19 0.32
CA PRO A 457 -13.85 0.63 -0.84
C PRO A 457 -12.84 0.52 -2.00
N ILE A 458 -11.56 0.22 -1.71
CA ILE A 458 -10.55 0.00 -2.76
C ILE A 458 -10.83 -1.32 -3.46
N ALA A 459 -11.06 -2.39 -2.71
CA ALA A 459 -11.41 -3.69 -3.26
C ALA A 459 -12.68 -3.61 -4.12
N TYR A 460 -13.74 -2.99 -3.59
CA TYR A 460 -14.99 -2.76 -4.31
C TYR A 460 -14.77 -2.01 -5.64
N ASN A 461 -14.07 -0.88 -5.61
CA ASN A 461 -13.81 -0.08 -6.82
C ASN A 461 -12.99 -0.87 -7.86
N ALA A 462 -12.02 -1.67 -7.40
CA ALA A 462 -11.21 -2.52 -8.27
C ALA A 462 -12.06 -3.61 -8.93
N THR A 463 -12.94 -4.28 -8.20
CA THR A 463 -13.83 -5.30 -8.76
C THR A 463 -14.84 -4.71 -9.74
N ILE A 464 -15.43 -3.55 -9.44
CA ILE A 464 -16.31 -2.84 -10.38
C ILE A 464 -15.52 -2.46 -11.65
N PHE A 465 -14.30 -1.97 -11.50
CA PHE A 465 -13.42 -1.69 -12.64
C PHE A 465 -13.17 -2.96 -13.48
N SER A 466 -12.90 -4.11 -12.85
CA SER A 466 -12.74 -5.39 -13.56
C SER A 466 -14.00 -5.82 -14.31
N LEU A 467 -15.19 -5.63 -13.74
CA LEU A 467 -16.47 -5.93 -14.39
C LEU A 467 -16.70 -5.04 -15.61
N VAL A 468 -16.53 -3.72 -15.45
CA VAL A 468 -16.67 -2.75 -16.55
C VAL A 468 -15.65 -3.04 -17.66
N LEU A 469 -14.39 -3.33 -17.29
CA LEU A 469 -13.36 -3.70 -18.25
C LEU A 469 -13.73 -4.97 -19.02
N THR A 470 -14.26 -5.99 -18.35
CA THR A 470 -14.74 -7.23 -18.99
C THR A 470 -15.86 -6.96 -19.99
N GLN A 471 -16.80 -6.07 -19.64
CA GLN A 471 -17.90 -5.69 -20.53
C GLN A 471 -17.42 -4.91 -21.75
N ILE A 472 -16.44 -4.01 -21.59
CA ILE A 472 -15.79 -3.28 -22.69
C ILE A 472 -15.06 -4.26 -23.61
N ILE A 473 -14.32 -5.23 -23.06
CA ILE A 473 -13.64 -6.25 -23.86
C ILE A 473 -14.67 -7.11 -24.62
N CYS A 474 -15.76 -7.54 -23.97
CA CYS A 474 -16.81 -8.32 -24.63
C CYS A 474 -17.50 -7.52 -25.74
N LEU A 475 -17.70 -6.21 -25.57
CA LEU A 475 -18.18 -5.32 -26.62
C LEU A 475 -17.25 -5.36 -27.84
N GLY A 476 -15.93 -5.33 -27.62
CA GLY A 476 -14.93 -5.54 -28.67
C GLY A 476 -15.05 -6.90 -29.36
N VAL A 477 -15.23 -7.98 -28.61
CA VAL A 477 -15.38 -9.35 -29.16
C VAL A 477 -16.62 -9.47 -30.05
N PHE A 478 -17.75 -8.89 -29.63
CA PHE A 478 -18.98 -8.91 -30.43
C PHE A 478 -18.90 -8.01 -31.66
N GLY A 479 -18.16 -6.91 -31.56
CA GLY A 479 -17.81 -6.06 -32.70
C GLY A 479 -16.97 -6.81 -33.74
N LEU A 480 -15.95 -7.57 -33.31
CA LEU A 480 -15.10 -8.38 -34.19
C LEU A 480 -15.89 -9.44 -34.97
N LYS A 481 -16.91 -10.01 -34.33
CA LYS A 481 -17.70 -11.11 -34.90
C LYS A 481 -18.92 -10.63 -35.68
N GLU A 482 -18.97 -9.34 -36.03
CA GLU A 482 -20.03 -8.70 -36.83
C GLU A 482 -21.45 -9.01 -36.31
N SER A 483 -21.63 -9.06 -34.98
CA SER A 483 -22.94 -9.27 -34.36
C SER A 483 -23.46 -7.97 -33.75
N PRO A 484 -24.14 -7.11 -34.53
CA PRO A 484 -24.59 -5.79 -34.05
C PRO A 484 -25.62 -5.91 -32.94
N VAL A 485 -26.43 -6.97 -32.94
CA VAL A 485 -27.45 -7.23 -31.92
C VAL A 485 -26.79 -7.49 -30.55
N ALA A 486 -25.79 -8.37 -30.48
CA ALA A 486 -25.11 -8.69 -29.23
C ALA A 486 -24.27 -7.50 -28.70
N ALA A 487 -23.61 -6.76 -29.60
CA ALA A 487 -22.89 -5.54 -29.25
C ALA A 487 -23.84 -4.47 -28.69
N GLY A 488 -24.99 -4.27 -29.34
CA GLY A 488 -26.05 -3.37 -28.89
C GLY A 488 -26.54 -3.69 -27.48
N PHE A 489 -26.76 -4.98 -27.16
CA PHE A 489 -27.15 -5.40 -25.81
C PHE A 489 -26.04 -5.27 -24.76
N THR A 490 -24.76 -5.15 -25.13
CA THR A 490 -23.67 -5.00 -24.15
C THR A 490 -23.57 -3.56 -23.61
N VAL A 491 -23.98 -2.57 -24.40
CA VAL A 491 -23.93 -1.15 -24.00
C VAL A 491 -24.85 -0.83 -22.80
N PRO A 492 -26.14 -1.23 -22.79
CA PRO A 492 -27.00 -1.07 -21.62
C PRO A 492 -26.42 -1.71 -20.36
N LEU A 493 -25.76 -2.87 -20.48
CA LEU A 493 -25.16 -3.56 -19.34
C LEU A 493 -24.07 -2.71 -18.67
N ILE A 494 -23.21 -2.05 -19.46
CA ILE A 494 -22.19 -1.11 -18.95
C ILE A 494 -22.84 0.07 -18.22
N ILE A 495 -23.92 0.62 -18.79
CA ILE A 495 -24.64 1.73 -18.16
C ILE A 495 -25.24 1.28 -16.83
N ILE A 496 -25.88 0.10 -16.78
CA ILE A 496 -26.47 -0.47 -15.57
C ILE A 496 -25.42 -0.69 -14.48
N THR A 497 -24.23 -1.23 -14.82
CA THR A 497 -23.17 -1.44 -13.83
C THR A 497 -22.59 -0.13 -13.29
N LEU A 498 -22.45 0.90 -14.13
CA LEU A 498 -22.04 2.24 -13.69
C LEU A 498 -23.10 2.91 -12.81
N LEU A 499 -24.39 2.80 -13.16
CA LEU A 499 -25.49 3.28 -12.33
C LEU A 499 -25.54 2.56 -10.98
N PHE A 500 -25.34 1.24 -10.97
CA PHE A 500 -25.23 0.44 -9.74
C PHE A 500 -24.05 0.88 -8.87
N ASN A 501 -22.88 1.13 -9.46
CA ASN A 501 -21.73 1.67 -8.75
C ASN A 501 -22.05 3.04 -8.12
N GLN A 502 -22.66 3.94 -8.90
CA GLN A 502 -23.05 5.25 -8.39
C GLN A 502 -24.06 5.14 -7.24
N TYR A 503 -25.04 4.25 -7.34
CA TYR A 503 -26.00 3.94 -6.28
C TYR A 503 -25.30 3.45 -5.00
N CYS A 504 -24.39 2.48 -5.12
CA CYS A 504 -23.64 1.96 -3.98
C CYS A 504 -22.71 3.02 -3.36
N ARG A 505 -22.09 3.87 -4.19
CA ARG A 505 -21.26 4.98 -3.71
C ARG A 505 -22.08 6.00 -2.94
N MET A 506 -23.27 6.36 -3.41
CA MET A 506 -24.14 7.30 -2.68
C MET A 506 -24.65 6.69 -1.37
N ARG A 507 -25.00 5.40 -1.37
CA ARG A 507 -25.63 4.74 -0.22
C ARG A 507 -24.65 4.27 0.86
N LEU A 508 -23.56 3.63 0.47
CA LEU A 508 -22.70 2.86 1.38
C LEU A 508 -21.33 3.52 1.62
N LEU A 509 -20.77 4.26 0.66
CA LEU A 509 -19.48 4.92 0.83
C LEU A 509 -19.45 5.94 2.00
N PRO A 510 -20.52 6.71 2.30
CA PRO A 510 -20.53 7.62 3.43
C PRO A 510 -20.21 6.92 4.76
N LEU A 511 -20.67 5.68 4.95
CA LEU A 511 -20.41 4.87 6.16
C LEU A 511 -18.91 4.57 6.37
N PHE A 512 -18.10 4.68 5.32
CA PHE A 512 -16.65 4.49 5.39
C PHE A 512 -15.89 5.81 5.56
N GLY A 513 -16.52 6.96 5.25
CA GLY A 513 -15.92 8.28 5.33
C GLY A 513 -16.31 9.09 6.58
N THR A 514 -17.46 8.80 7.18
CA THR A 514 -17.99 9.51 8.35
C THR A 514 -18.46 8.53 9.42
N PHE A 515 -18.42 9.00 10.66
CA PHE A 515 -19.04 8.31 11.78
C PHE A 515 -20.49 8.80 11.93
N PRO A 516 -21.45 7.92 12.23
CA PRO A 516 -22.82 8.33 12.48
C PRO A 516 -22.98 9.01 13.86
N ALA A 517 -23.64 10.17 13.87
CA ALA A 517 -23.87 10.96 15.08
C ALA A 517 -24.67 10.21 16.17
N GLN A 518 -25.68 9.42 15.78
CA GLN A 518 -26.52 8.65 16.70
C GLN A 518 -25.71 7.73 17.61
N HIS A 519 -24.62 7.16 17.10
CA HIS A 519 -23.76 6.26 17.84
C HIS A 519 -22.72 6.97 18.71
N CYS A 520 -22.61 8.31 18.63
CA CYS A 520 -21.68 9.10 19.41
C CYS A 520 -22.21 9.48 20.80
N ASN A 521 -23.53 9.43 21.01
CA ASN A 521 -24.19 9.77 22.28
C ASN A 521 -24.38 8.57 23.23
N LEU A 522 -24.01 7.36 22.81
CA LEU A 522 -24.23 6.10 23.54
C LEU A 522 -23.15 5.79 24.60
N GLY A 523 -22.59 6.80 25.28
CA GLY A 523 -21.56 6.58 26.30
C GLY A 523 -21.30 7.77 27.18
#